data_AF-A0A9J6EDV7-F1
#
_entry.id   AF-A0A9J6EDV7-F1
#
_cell.length_a   1.000
_cell.length_b   1.000
_cell.length_c   1.000
_cell.angle_alpha   90.00
_cell.angle_beta   90.00
_cell.angle_gamma   90.00
#
_symmetry.space_group_name_H-M   'P 1'
#
loop_
_entity.id
_entity.type
_entity.pdbx_description
1 polymer ?
#
loop_
_entity_poly.entity_id
_entity_poly.type
_entity_poly.pdbx_seq_one_letter_code
_entity_poly.pdbx_strand_id
1 'polypeptide(L)'
;MALSSLFHQHGDAEKCPCLSAENWSASDEPPEVDWHVEQTPWTPQDEVSLLDGRKYGFDRQRTGVIARVKEEVPDLVDIADPEHKSVKQARQERLEAEEKHFSAEHYL
;
A
#
# COMPACT_ATOMS: atom_id res chain seq x y z
N MET A 1 -27.02 8.58 46.98
CA MET A 1 -26.32 9.88 46.89
C MET A 1 -24.84 9.57 46.87
N ALA A 2 -24.01 9.89 45.88
CA ALA A 2 -24.16 10.66 44.66
C ALA A 2 -23.39 9.91 43.53
N LEU A 3 -23.99 9.89 42.34
CA LEU A 3 -23.29 9.55 41.10
C LEU A 3 -22.68 10.84 40.57
N SER A 4 -21.35 10.94 40.51
CA SER A 4 -20.67 12.04 39.83
C SER A 4 -19.60 11.48 38.89
N SER A 5 -20.08 11.18 37.68
CA SER A 5 -19.45 11.47 36.39
C SER A 5 -18.04 12.05 36.43
N LEU A 6 -17.06 11.30 35.90
CA LEU A 6 -15.81 11.86 35.39
C LEU A 6 -15.71 11.51 33.91
N PHE A 7 -16.13 12.48 33.09
CA PHE A 7 -15.97 12.50 31.65
C PHE A 7 -14.50 12.18 31.29
N HIS A 8 -14.30 11.15 30.48
CA HIS A 8 -13.07 11.04 29.70
C HIS A 8 -13.07 12.18 28.68
N GLN A 9 -12.17 13.12 28.88
CA GLN A 9 -11.93 14.23 27.97
C GLN A 9 -11.45 13.62 26.64
N HIS A 10 -12.26 13.77 25.59
CA HIS A 10 -11.81 13.59 24.22
C HIS A 10 -10.79 14.69 23.93
N GLY A 11 -9.51 14.33 24.03
CA GLY A 11 -8.40 15.16 23.56
C GLY A 11 -8.48 15.34 22.05
N ASP A 12 -8.20 16.55 21.63
CA ASP A 12 -8.42 17.11 20.30
C ASP A 12 -7.87 16.22 19.18
N ALA A 13 -8.74 15.89 18.22
CA ALA A 13 -8.31 15.34 16.95
C ALA A 13 -7.40 16.37 16.27
N GLU A 14 -6.10 16.11 16.27
CA GLU A 14 -5.12 16.85 15.49
C GLU A 14 -5.62 16.93 14.05
N LYS A 15 -6.05 18.12 13.68
CA LYS A 15 -6.63 18.45 12.40
C LYS A 15 -5.63 18.05 11.32
N CYS A 16 -5.99 17.06 10.50
CA CYS A 16 -5.19 16.67 9.34
C CYS A 16 -4.87 17.94 8.53
N PRO A 17 -3.58 18.23 8.25
CA PRO A 17 -3.17 19.49 7.64
C PRO A 17 -3.56 19.62 6.15
N CYS A 18 -4.25 18.64 5.56
CA CYS A 18 -4.57 18.62 4.13
C CYS A 18 -6.00 19.05 3.77
N LEU A 19 -6.80 19.56 4.72
CA LEU A 19 -8.13 20.10 4.42
C LEU A 19 -8.34 21.47 5.09
N SER A 20 -7.50 22.44 4.76
CA SER A 20 -7.97 23.83 4.67
C SER A 20 -8.65 23.96 3.31
N ALA A 21 -9.98 24.05 3.31
CA ALA A 21 -10.72 24.48 2.15
C ALA A 21 -10.38 25.95 1.89
N GLU A 22 -9.23 26.19 1.26
CA GLU A 22 -8.79 27.52 0.88
C GLU A 22 -9.40 27.87 -0.47
N ASN A 23 -10.14 28.98 -0.43
CA ASN A 23 -10.68 29.73 -1.54
C ASN A 23 -9.65 29.81 -2.67
N TRP A 24 -9.90 29.12 -3.79
CA TRP A 24 -9.10 29.23 -5.01
C TRP A 24 -9.31 30.64 -5.59
N SER A 25 -8.55 31.60 -5.08
CA SER A 25 -8.44 32.92 -5.69
C SER A 25 -7.75 32.71 -7.04
N ALA A 26 -8.44 33.03 -8.13
CA ALA A 26 -8.03 32.75 -9.51
C ALA A 26 -6.86 33.62 -10.02
N SER A 27 -5.97 34.06 -9.13
CA SER A 27 -4.81 34.86 -9.45
C SER A 27 -3.69 34.61 -8.44
N ASP A 28 -3.06 33.44 -8.54
CA ASP A 28 -1.68 33.22 -8.08
C ASP A 28 -1.12 32.04 -8.86
N GLU A 29 0.08 32.17 -9.42
CA GLU A 29 0.74 31.05 -10.10
C GLU A 29 0.99 29.92 -9.09
N PRO A 30 0.81 28.64 -9.48
CA PRO A 30 1.04 27.54 -8.56
C PRO A 30 2.51 27.55 -8.08
N PRO A 31 2.77 27.27 -6.80
CA PRO A 31 4.13 27.20 -6.30
C PRO A 31 4.94 26.17 -7.09
N GLU A 32 6.19 26.51 -7.42
CA GLU A 32 7.12 25.60 -8.11
C GLU A 32 7.41 24.39 -7.21
N VAL A 33 6.98 23.21 -7.65
CA VAL A 33 7.17 21.96 -6.92
C VAL A 33 8.55 21.39 -7.25
N ASP A 34 9.39 21.17 -6.24
CA ASP A 34 10.65 20.45 -6.41
C ASP A 34 10.38 18.96 -6.60
N TRP A 35 10.60 18.47 -7.82
CA TRP A 35 10.39 17.08 -8.21
C TRP A 35 11.58 16.17 -7.87
N HIS A 36 12.66 16.71 -7.28
CA HIS A 36 13.83 15.92 -6.93
C HIS A 36 13.64 15.20 -5.59
N VAL A 37 13.99 13.92 -5.57
CA VAL A 37 14.05 13.11 -4.35
C VAL A 37 15.42 12.46 -4.25
N GLU A 38 16.10 12.66 -3.11
CA GLU A 38 17.39 12.04 -2.84
C GLU A 38 17.19 10.56 -2.51
N GLN A 39 17.82 9.67 -3.28
CA GLN A 39 17.72 8.23 -3.07
C GLN A 39 18.66 7.78 -1.95
N THR A 40 18.14 7.00 -1.01
CA THR A 40 18.95 6.34 0.02
C THR A 40 19.18 4.86 -0.32
N PRO A 41 20.37 4.30 -0.02
CA PRO A 41 20.63 2.88 -0.20
C PRO A 41 19.70 2.02 0.66
N TRP A 42 19.18 0.95 0.08
CA TRP A 42 18.34 -0.01 0.78
C TRP A 42 19.12 -0.76 1.88
N THR A 43 18.51 -0.90 3.06
CA THR A 43 19.09 -1.61 4.21
C THR A 43 18.19 -2.78 4.68
N PRO A 44 18.76 -3.81 5.33
CA PRO A 44 17.98 -4.89 5.93
C PRO A 44 17.00 -4.42 7.03
N GLN A 45 17.22 -3.26 7.65
CA GLN A 45 16.31 -2.67 8.63
C GLN A 45 15.04 -2.13 7.98
N ASP A 46 15.13 -1.68 6.72
CA ASP A 46 13.95 -1.30 5.92
C ASP A 46 13.07 -2.52 5.63
N GLU A 47 13.64 -3.73 5.65
CA GLU A 47 12.88 -4.97 5.56
C GLU A 47 11.99 -5.17 6.80
N VAL A 48 12.45 -4.78 8.00
CA VAL A 48 11.78 -5.03 9.29
C VAL A 48 10.52 -4.18 9.48
N SER A 49 10.52 -2.92 9.06
CA SER A 49 9.33 -2.04 9.09
C SER A 49 8.24 -2.49 8.11
N LEU A 50 8.59 -3.35 7.16
CA LEU A 50 7.70 -3.95 6.17
C LEU A 50 7.16 -5.31 6.61
N LEU A 51 7.56 -5.81 7.78
CA LEU A 51 7.14 -7.11 8.33
C LEU A 51 5.84 -7.04 9.14
N ASP A 52 5.29 -5.86 9.43
CA ASP A 52 3.93 -5.71 9.95
C ASP A 52 2.91 -5.93 8.81
N GLY A 53 2.78 -7.20 8.41
CA GLY A 53 1.87 -7.70 7.36
C GLY A 53 2.36 -7.49 5.92
N ARG A 54 1.93 -8.34 4.99
CA ARG A 54 2.24 -8.15 3.57
C ARG A 54 1.45 -6.99 3.01
N LYS A 55 2.14 -5.89 2.76
CA LYS A 55 1.59 -4.77 2.00
C LYS A 55 2.13 -4.75 0.57
N TYR A 56 1.29 -4.26 -0.34
CA TYR A 56 1.54 -4.20 -1.77
C TYR A 56 0.99 -2.90 -2.37
N GLY A 57 1.14 -2.75 -3.69
CA GLY A 57 0.79 -1.53 -4.40
C GLY A 57 1.82 -0.42 -4.22
N PHE A 58 1.41 0.80 -4.55
CA PHE A 58 2.25 1.99 -4.42
C PHE A 58 2.67 2.19 -2.96
N ASP A 59 3.98 2.39 -2.76
CA ASP A 59 4.61 2.62 -1.45
C ASP A 59 4.21 1.58 -0.37
N ARG A 60 3.82 0.37 -0.81
CA ARG A 60 3.35 -0.70 0.09
C ARG A 60 2.27 -0.21 1.08
N GLN A 61 1.31 0.58 0.59
CA GLN A 61 0.23 1.15 1.41
C GLN A 61 -1.07 0.34 1.41
N ARG A 62 -1.16 -0.76 0.64
CA ARG A 62 -2.40 -1.55 0.47
C ARG A 62 -2.25 -2.98 1.01
N THR A 63 -3.34 -3.53 1.51
CA THR A 63 -3.54 -4.92 1.95
C THR A 63 -5.04 -5.25 1.83
N GLY A 64 -5.40 -6.53 1.77
CA GLY A 64 -6.77 -7.04 1.63
C GLY A 64 -7.45 -6.87 0.27
N VAL A 65 -7.06 -5.87 -0.53
CA VAL A 65 -7.69 -5.57 -1.84
C VAL A 65 -7.55 -6.74 -2.82
N ILE A 66 -6.34 -7.30 -2.94
CA ILE A 66 -6.08 -8.39 -3.89
C ILE A 66 -6.73 -9.69 -3.44
N ALA A 67 -6.82 -9.95 -2.12
CA ALA A 67 -7.56 -11.10 -1.60
C ALA A 67 -9.04 -11.05 -2.03
N ARG A 68 -9.69 -9.88 -1.87
CA ARG A 68 -11.07 -9.69 -2.31
C ARG A 68 -11.23 -9.87 -3.83
N VAL A 69 -10.34 -9.26 -4.62
CA VAL A 69 -10.40 -9.42 -6.09
C VAL A 69 -10.24 -10.88 -6.50
N LYS A 70 -9.38 -11.64 -5.81
CA LYS A 70 -9.20 -13.07 -6.06
C LYS A 70 -10.46 -13.90 -5.73
N GLU A 71 -11.23 -13.51 -4.73
CA GLU A 71 -12.51 -14.16 -4.42
C GLU A 71 -13.56 -13.90 -5.51
N GLU A 72 -13.57 -12.69 -6.08
CA GLU A 72 -14.53 -12.29 -7.14
C GLU A 72 -14.12 -12.81 -8.53
N VAL A 73 -12.83 -12.74 -8.88
CA VAL A 73 -12.27 -13.09 -10.18
C VAL A 73 -10.91 -13.80 -9.97
N PRO A 74 -10.91 -15.11 -9.67
CA PRO A 74 -9.70 -15.83 -9.28
C PRO A 74 -8.63 -15.87 -10.37
N ASP A 75 -9.04 -15.95 -11.64
CA ASP A 75 -8.14 -16.06 -12.78
C ASP A 75 -7.35 -14.76 -13.07
N LEU A 76 -7.71 -13.65 -12.42
CA LEU A 76 -7.01 -12.37 -12.57
C LEU A 76 -5.78 -12.26 -11.67
N VAL A 77 -5.71 -13.07 -10.60
CA VAL A 77 -4.69 -12.95 -9.55
C VAL A 77 -3.82 -14.20 -9.51
N ASP A 78 -2.60 -14.09 -10.04
CA ASP A 78 -1.63 -15.20 -10.08
C ASP A 78 -1.07 -15.57 -8.69
N ILE A 79 -1.19 -14.67 -7.71
CA ILE A 79 -0.63 -14.88 -6.36
C ILE A 79 -1.64 -15.68 -5.54
N ALA A 80 -1.31 -16.94 -5.25
CA ALA A 80 -2.24 -17.83 -4.55
C ALA A 80 -2.55 -17.41 -3.10
N ASP A 81 -1.66 -16.70 -2.41
CA ASP A 81 -1.94 -16.14 -1.09
C ASP A 81 -1.32 -14.74 -0.96
N PRO A 82 -2.05 -13.69 -1.38
CA PRO A 82 -1.52 -12.34 -1.47
C PRO A 82 -1.25 -11.69 -0.11
N GLU A 83 -1.93 -12.12 0.95
CA GLU A 83 -1.83 -11.49 2.28
C GLU A 83 -0.74 -12.09 3.17
N HIS A 84 -0.26 -13.30 2.88
CA HIS A 84 0.69 -13.99 3.77
C HIS A 84 2.02 -14.38 3.12
N LYS A 85 2.09 -14.61 1.80
CA LYS A 85 3.37 -15.00 1.16
C LYS A 85 4.36 -13.85 1.12
N SER A 86 5.61 -14.01 1.49
CA SER A 86 6.63 -12.97 1.29
C SER A 86 6.80 -12.57 -0.18
N VAL A 87 7.38 -11.39 -0.45
CA VAL A 87 7.73 -10.94 -1.81
C VAL A 87 8.62 -11.96 -2.53
N LYS A 88 9.57 -12.55 -1.79
CA LYS A 88 10.48 -13.57 -2.32
C LYS A 88 9.73 -14.83 -2.76
N GLN A 89 8.81 -15.33 -1.94
CA GLN A 89 7.98 -16.49 -2.27
C GLN A 89 7.09 -16.22 -3.49
N ALA A 90 6.37 -15.10 -3.50
CA ALA A 90 5.51 -14.75 -4.63
C ALA A 90 6.30 -14.58 -5.94
N ARG A 91 7.52 -14.01 -5.87
CA ARG A 91 8.41 -13.92 -7.04
C ARG A 91 8.84 -15.30 -7.53
N GLN A 92 9.20 -16.20 -6.62
CA GLN A 92 9.62 -17.55 -6.97
C GLN A 92 8.50 -18.32 -7.68
N GLU A 93 7.30 -18.31 -7.11
CA GLU A 93 6.13 -18.99 -7.68
C GLU A 93 5.75 -18.44 -9.05
N ARG A 94 5.84 -17.11 -9.22
CA ARG A 94 5.60 -16.49 -10.53
C ARG A 94 6.57 -17.01 -11.58
N LEU A 95 7.87 -17.08 -11.27
CA LEU A 95 8.88 -17.57 -12.22
C LEU A 95 8.61 -19.04 -12.61
N GLU A 96 8.28 -19.88 -11.63
CA GLU A 96 7.94 -21.30 -11.87
C GLU A 96 6.67 -21.44 -12.72
N ALA A 97 5.65 -20.61 -12.45
CA ALA A 97 4.42 -20.60 -13.21
C ALA A 97 4.64 -20.10 -14.65
N GLU A 98 5.37 -19.01 -14.83
CA GLU A 98 5.74 -18.45 -16.15
C GLU A 98 6.50 -19.50 -16.99
N GLU A 99 7.49 -20.19 -16.40
CA GLU A 99 8.24 -21.25 -17.09
C GLU A 99 7.36 -22.43 -17.50
N LYS A 100 6.41 -22.82 -16.64
CA LYS A 100 5.47 -23.91 -16.93
C LYS A 100 4.42 -23.53 -17.98
N HIS A 101 3.95 -22.28 -17.97
CA HIS A 101 2.93 -21.78 -18.88
C HIS A 101 3.49 -21.37 -20.24
N PHE A 102 4.79 -21.10 -20.33
CA PHE A 102 5.44 -20.77 -21.58
C PHE A 102 5.34 -21.94 -22.58
N SER A 103 4.84 -21.65 -23.78
CA SER A 103 4.81 -22.58 -24.91
C SER A 103 5.60 -22.00 -26.07
N ALA A 104 6.72 -22.65 -26.41
CA ALA A 104 7.57 -22.23 -27.52
C ALA A 104 6.85 -22.36 -28.88
N GLU A 105 5.94 -23.32 -29.03
CA GLU A 105 5.14 -23.47 -30.25
C GLU A 105 4.16 -22.32 -30.43
N HIS A 106 3.48 -21.90 -29.35
CA HIS A 106 2.55 -20.77 -29.40
C HIS A 106 3.26 -19.42 -29.70
N TYR A 107 4.57 -19.36 -29.42
CA TYR A 107 5.38 -18.16 -29.60
C TYR A 107 5.92 -17.97 -31.03
N LEU A 108 6.03 -19.05 -31.83
CA LEU A 108 6.61 -19.06 -33.18
C LEU A 108 5.53 -19.02 -34.27
#